data_AF-A0A7J9Z6K8-F1
#
_entry.id   AF-A0A7J9Z6K8-F1
#
_cell.length_a   1.000
_cell.length_b   1.000
_cell.length_c   1.000
_cell.angle_alpha   90.00
_cell.angle_beta   90.00
_cell.angle_gamma   90.00
#
_symmetry.space_group_name_H-M   'P 1'
#
loop_
_entity.id
_entity.type
_entity.pdbx_description
1 polymer ?
#
loop_
_entity_poly.entity_id
_entity_poly.type
_entity_poly.pdbx_seq_one_letter_code
_entity_poly.pdbx_strand_id
1 'polypeptide(L)'
;MDTHTRFIRSRVTTIAGLVVGAIGIAILWASGVEFPFAVPPGLVILVAGAIFVAVAPWRWVPAVGAFLGLFVVVGFLISPTGVPNLLGEAGTSVAVGQGVQVIGVATALVAGLLATKAHYRRAAGGTR
;
A
#
# COMPACT_ATOMS: atom_id res chain seq x y z
N MET A 1 0.13 21.15 18.17
CA MET A 1 0.37 20.33 16.97
C MET A 1 -0.97 19.73 16.55
N ASP A 2 -1.54 20.31 15.50
CA ASP A 2 -2.99 20.36 15.34
C ASP A 2 -3.56 19.09 14.71
N THR A 3 -4.80 18.80 15.08
CA THR A 3 -5.53 17.57 14.75
C THR A 3 -5.82 17.42 13.26
N HIS A 4 -5.94 18.54 12.54
CA HIS A 4 -6.09 18.57 11.08
C HIS A 4 -4.81 18.11 10.38
N THR A 5 -3.65 18.55 10.88
CA THR A 5 -2.33 18.25 10.32
C THR A 5 -1.99 16.76 10.42
N ARG A 6 -2.42 16.07 11.49
CA ARG A 6 -2.22 14.62 11.66
C ARG A 6 -3.01 13.80 10.64
N PHE A 7 -4.26 14.18 10.35
CA PHE A 7 -5.11 13.46 9.40
C PHE A 7 -4.61 13.63 7.96
N ILE A 8 -4.22 14.86 7.59
CA ILE A 8 -3.63 15.14 6.28
C ILE A 8 -2.31 14.40 6.12
N ARG A 9 -1.42 14.41 7.13
CA ARG A 9 -0.17 13.63 7.08
C ARG A 9 -0.44 12.15 6.89
N SER A 10 -1.34 11.54 7.67
CA SER A 10 -1.62 10.10 7.54
C SER A 10 -2.17 9.75 6.15
N ARG A 11 -3.03 10.60 5.58
CA ARG A 11 -3.58 10.41 4.25
C ARG A 11 -2.49 10.49 3.18
N VAL A 12 -1.64 11.49 3.25
CA VAL A 12 -0.50 11.66 2.34
C VAL A 12 0.46 10.47 2.46
N THR A 13 0.73 9.98 3.68
CA THR A 13 1.58 8.81 3.90
C THR A 13 0.95 7.53 3.34
N THR A 14 -0.36 7.34 3.47
CA THR A 14 -1.06 6.21 2.83
C THR A 14 -0.96 6.27 1.31
N ILE A 15 -1.22 7.44 0.71
CA ILE A 15 -1.10 7.64 -0.75
C ILE A 15 0.34 7.38 -1.21
N ALA A 16 1.32 7.96 -0.52
CA ALA A 16 2.73 7.77 -0.83
C ALA A 16 3.13 6.29 -0.76
N GLY A 17 2.71 5.57 0.29
CA GLY A 17 2.95 4.12 0.39
C GLY A 17 2.33 3.33 -0.75
N LEU A 18 1.08 3.63 -1.13
CA LEU A 18 0.40 2.97 -2.25
C LEU A 18 1.12 3.23 -3.58
N VAL A 19 1.54 4.47 -3.82
CA VAL A 19 2.31 4.85 -5.02
C VAL A 19 3.67 4.17 -5.05
N VAL A 20 4.42 4.18 -3.95
CA VAL A 20 5.71 3.49 -3.85
C VAL A 20 5.53 1.99 -4.09
N GLY A 21 4.49 1.39 -3.51
CA GLY A 21 4.14 -0.01 -3.75
C GLY A 21 3.86 -0.30 -5.23
N ALA A 22 3.10 0.57 -5.90
CA ALA A 22 2.80 0.46 -7.33
C ALA A 22 4.06 0.61 -8.19
N ILE A 23 4.97 1.51 -7.84
CA ILE A 23 6.27 1.66 -8.51
C ILE A 23 7.10 0.38 -8.39
N GLY A 24 7.15 -0.24 -7.20
CA GLY A 24 7.83 -1.51 -7.01
C GLY A 24 7.29 -2.61 -7.95
N ILE A 25 5.96 -2.72 -8.07
CA ILE A 25 5.33 -3.66 -9.00
C ILE A 25 5.62 -3.32 -10.46
N ALA A 26 5.65 -2.03 -10.81
CA ALA A 26 5.99 -1.60 -12.16
C ALA A 26 7.44 -1.99 -12.52
N ILE A 27 8.38 -1.87 -11.57
CA ILE A 27 9.78 -2.30 -11.75
C ILE A 27 9.86 -3.82 -11.95
N LEU A 28 9.11 -4.61 -11.18
CA LEU A 28 9.06 -6.08 -11.35
C LEU A 28 8.56 -6.45 -12.74
N TRP A 29 7.47 -5.83 -13.17
CA TRP A 29 6.88 -6.04 -14.48
C TRP A 29 7.83 -5.65 -15.62
N ALA A 30 8.47 -4.48 -15.51
CA ALA A 30 9.47 -4.04 -16.47
C ALA A 30 10.74 -4.91 -16.48
N SER A 31 11.04 -5.60 -15.37
CA SER A 31 12.14 -6.55 -15.25
C SER A 31 11.83 -7.93 -15.84
N GLY A 32 10.62 -8.13 -16.39
CA GLY A 32 10.24 -9.38 -17.06
C GLY A 32 9.71 -10.46 -16.12
N VAL A 33 9.32 -10.12 -14.89
CA VAL A 33 8.64 -11.09 -14.01
C VAL A 33 7.33 -11.50 -14.67
N GLU A 34 7.16 -12.81 -14.91
CA GLU A 34 5.93 -13.33 -15.50
C GLU A 34 4.78 -13.21 -14.52
N PHE A 35 3.75 -12.48 -14.95
CA PHE A 35 2.47 -12.41 -14.26
C PHE A 35 1.43 -13.18 -15.08
N PRO A 36 0.43 -13.81 -14.43
CA PRO A 36 -0.63 -14.54 -15.13
C PRO A 36 -1.54 -13.63 -15.99
N PHE A 37 -1.38 -12.31 -15.90
CA PHE A 37 -2.14 -11.30 -16.63
C PHE A 37 -1.17 -10.31 -17.28
N ALA A 38 -1.57 -9.71 -18.40
CA ALA A 38 -0.77 -8.72 -19.13
C ALA A 38 -0.39 -7.50 -18.29
N VAL A 39 -1.26 -7.10 -17.35
CA VAL A 39 -1.00 -6.03 -16.37
C VAL A 39 -1.06 -6.64 -14.97
N PRO A 40 -0.04 -6.45 -14.11
CA PRO A 40 -0.04 -6.99 -12.76
C PRO A 40 -1.26 -6.49 -11.95
N PRO A 41 -2.10 -7.38 -11.40
CA PRO A 41 -3.30 -6.97 -10.65
C PRO A 41 -2.98 -6.05 -9.46
N GLY A 42 -1.88 -6.31 -8.76
CA GLY A 42 -1.44 -5.49 -7.63
C GLY A 42 -1.13 -4.04 -8.01
N LEU A 43 -0.58 -3.80 -9.21
CA LEU A 43 -0.31 -2.44 -9.70
C LEU A 43 -1.62 -1.67 -9.87
N VAL A 44 -2.59 -2.28 -10.55
CA VAL A 44 -3.91 -1.69 -10.79
C VAL A 44 -4.59 -1.36 -9.47
N ILE A 45 -4.57 -2.29 -8.53
CA ILE A 45 -5.20 -2.15 -7.21
C ILE A 45 -4.55 -1.01 -6.40
N LEU A 46 -3.22 -0.93 -6.37
CA LEU A 46 -2.50 0.11 -5.62
C LEU A 46 -2.70 1.50 -6.22
N VAL A 47 -2.68 1.64 -7.56
CA VAL A 47 -2.95 2.91 -8.24
C VAL A 47 -4.40 3.34 -8.04
N ALA A 48 -5.36 2.43 -8.26
CA ALA A 48 -6.77 2.71 -8.02
C ALA A 48 -7.02 3.09 -6.56
N GLY A 49 -6.37 2.38 -5.62
CA GLY A 49 -6.39 2.70 -4.20
C GLY A 49 -5.83 4.08 -3.89
N ALA A 50 -4.70 4.47 -4.50
CA ALA A 50 -4.09 5.78 -4.29
C ALA A 50 -5.01 6.91 -4.79
N ILE A 51 -5.59 6.76 -5.98
CA ILE A 51 -6.56 7.71 -6.55
C ILE A 51 -7.80 7.79 -5.66
N PHE A 52 -8.36 6.64 -5.26
CA PHE A 52 -9.51 6.60 -4.37
C PHE A 52 -9.20 7.30 -3.03
N VAL A 53 -8.01 7.04 -2.46
CA VAL A 53 -7.57 7.66 -1.21
C VAL A 53 -7.39 9.16 -1.35
N ALA A 54 -6.94 9.65 -2.50
CA ALA A 54 -6.78 11.07 -2.77
C ALA A 54 -8.12 11.80 -2.92
N VAL A 55 -9.08 11.22 -3.66
CA VAL A 55 -10.27 11.93 -4.12
C VAL A 55 -11.46 11.79 -3.17
N ALA A 56 -11.64 10.63 -2.53
CA ALA A 56 -12.87 10.37 -1.77
C ALA A 56 -12.92 11.22 -0.47
N PRO A 57 -13.90 12.10 -0.23
CA PRO A 57 -13.92 12.97 0.96
C PRO A 57 -14.23 12.23 2.27
N TRP A 58 -14.40 10.91 2.24
CA TRP A 58 -14.85 10.13 3.39
C TRP A 58 -13.74 9.82 4.40
N ARG A 59 -14.12 9.90 5.67
CA ARG A 59 -13.29 9.59 6.85
C ARG A 59 -12.78 8.14 6.95
N TRP A 60 -13.40 7.19 6.26
CA TRP A 60 -13.04 5.76 6.24
C TRP A 60 -12.02 5.39 5.15
N VAL A 61 -11.68 6.34 4.28
CA VAL A 61 -10.86 6.14 3.11
C VAL A 61 -9.43 5.61 3.42
N PRO A 62 -8.75 6.03 4.49
CA PRO A 62 -7.46 5.45 4.88
C PRO A 62 -7.53 3.95 5.24
N ALA A 63 -8.68 3.48 5.73
CA ALA A 63 -8.90 2.07 6.04
C ALA A 63 -8.94 1.23 4.75
N VAL A 64 -9.50 1.77 3.67
CA VAL A 64 -9.47 1.14 2.34
C VAL A 64 -8.03 1.02 1.86
N GLY A 65 -7.22 2.08 1.97
CA GLY A 65 -5.78 2.01 1.65
C GLY A 65 -5.04 0.94 2.46
N ALA A 66 -5.35 0.80 3.75
CA ALA A 66 -4.80 -0.27 4.58
C ALA A 66 -5.23 -1.67 4.11
N PHE A 67 -6.52 -1.84 3.78
CA PHE A 67 -7.03 -3.12 3.28
C PHE A 67 -6.39 -3.52 1.94
N LEU A 68 -6.26 -2.58 1.01
CA LEU A 68 -5.60 -2.82 -0.28
C LEU A 68 -4.12 -3.15 -0.10
N GLY A 69 -3.43 -2.46 0.83
CA GLY A 69 -2.07 -2.80 1.20
C GLY A 69 -1.97 -4.23 1.76
N LEU A 70 -2.84 -4.58 2.70
CA LEU A 70 -2.89 -5.92 3.28
C LEU A 70 -3.11 -7.00 2.21
N PHE A 71 -4.04 -6.76 1.28
CA PHE A 71 -4.30 -7.67 0.18
C PHE A 71 -3.04 -7.96 -0.65
N VAL A 72 -2.25 -6.92 -0.95
CA VAL A 72 -0.99 -7.08 -1.69
C VAL A 72 0.07 -7.81 -0.85
N VAL A 73 0.17 -7.56 0.46
CA VAL A 73 1.07 -8.33 1.36
C VAL A 73 0.70 -9.81 1.38
N VAL A 74 -0.59 -10.13 1.52
CA VAL A 74 -1.06 -11.52 1.52
C VAL A 74 -0.74 -12.17 0.18
N GLY A 75 -1.03 -11.50 -0.94
CA GLY A 75 -0.68 -11.97 -2.28
C GLY A 75 0.83 -12.23 -2.45
N PHE A 76 1.67 -11.36 -1.89
CA PHE A 76 3.12 -11.53 -1.86
C PHE A 76 3.53 -12.77 -1.04
N LEU A 77 2.94 -13.01 0.13
CA LEU A 77 3.32 -14.12 1.03
C LEU A 77 2.89 -15.49 0.51
N ILE A 78 1.73 -15.57 -0.16
CA ILE A 78 1.25 -16.83 -0.75
C ILE A 78 1.89 -17.11 -2.11
N SER A 79 2.52 -16.10 -2.73
CA SER A 79 3.18 -16.26 -4.01
C SER A 79 4.44 -17.11 -3.83
N PRO A 80 4.59 -18.21 -4.59
CA PRO A 80 5.78 -19.05 -4.51
C PRO A 80 7.06 -18.32 -4.92
N THR A 81 6.94 -17.22 -5.67
CA THR A 81 8.07 -16.38 -6.11
C THR A 81 8.26 -15.15 -5.22
N GLY A 82 7.37 -14.87 -4.28
CA GLY A 82 7.39 -13.66 -3.47
C GLY A 82 8.70 -13.47 -2.70
N VAL A 83 9.01 -14.43 -1.82
CA VAL A 83 10.23 -14.42 -1.00
C VAL A 83 11.50 -14.70 -1.84
N PRO A 84 11.53 -15.67 -2.76
CA PRO A 84 12.67 -15.87 -3.66
C PRO A 84 13.07 -14.62 -4.46
N ASN A 85 12.09 -13.86 -4.95
CA ASN A 85 12.33 -12.61 -5.67
C ASN A 85 12.98 -11.54 -4.77
N LEU A 86 12.58 -11.45 -3.49
CA LEU A 86 13.24 -10.56 -2.52
C LEU A 86 14.69 -10.96 -2.26
N LEU A 87 14.97 -12.26 -2.22
CA LEU A 87 16.31 -12.80 -1.98
C LEU A 87 17.22 -12.69 -3.21
N GLY A 88 16.69 -12.22 -4.34
CA GLY A 88 17.46 -11.99 -5.57
C GLY A 88 17.66 -13.21 -6.44
N GLU A 89 16.91 -14.29 -6.20
CA GLU A 89 16.97 -15.51 -7.01
C GLU A 89 16.57 -15.25 -8.48
N ALA A 90 15.74 -14.24 -8.72
CA ALA A 90 15.33 -13.78 -10.05
C ALA A 90 16.13 -12.58 -10.57
N GLY A 91 17.24 -12.22 -9.91
CA GLY A 91 18.12 -11.12 -10.30
C GLY A 91 17.96 -9.84 -9.47
N THR A 92 18.96 -8.96 -9.55
CA THR A 92 19.08 -7.77 -8.69
C THR A 92 17.97 -6.75 -8.92
N SER A 93 17.54 -6.53 -10.18
CA SER A 93 16.44 -5.61 -10.49
C SER A 93 15.11 -6.07 -9.89
N VAL A 94 14.87 -7.39 -9.92
CA VAL A 94 13.68 -8.02 -9.34
C VAL A 94 13.69 -7.89 -7.82
N ALA A 95 14.84 -8.12 -7.17
CA ALA A 95 14.98 -7.91 -5.72
C ALA A 95 14.71 -6.45 -5.30
N VAL A 96 15.22 -5.48 -6.07
CA VAL A 96 14.99 -4.06 -5.82
C VAL A 96 13.52 -3.72 -5.99
N GLY A 97 12.88 -4.15 -7.09
CA GLY A 97 11.45 -3.92 -7.32
C GLY A 97 10.57 -4.51 -6.21
N GLN A 98 10.90 -5.73 -5.78
CA GLN A 98 10.20 -6.43 -4.72
C GLN A 98 10.39 -5.74 -3.36
N GLY A 99 11.61 -5.27 -3.07
CA GLY A 99 11.90 -4.51 -1.86
C GLY A 99 11.13 -3.19 -1.80
N VAL A 100 11.12 -2.43 -2.91
CA VAL A 100 10.36 -1.19 -3.04
C VAL A 100 8.86 -1.45 -2.86
N GLN A 101 8.34 -2.52 -3.45
CA GLN A 101 6.94 -2.91 -3.28
C GLN A 101 6.60 -3.16 -1.80
N VAL A 102 7.36 -4.03 -1.13
CA VAL A 102 7.09 -4.41 0.27
C VAL A 102 7.15 -3.19 1.19
N ILE A 103 8.13 -2.33 1.03
CA ILE A 103 8.28 -1.10 1.83
C ILE A 103 7.09 -0.16 1.62
N GLY A 104 6.72 0.07 0.35
CA GLY A 104 5.58 0.94 0.01
C GLY A 104 4.27 0.43 0.60
N VAL A 105 3.99 -0.85 0.39
CA VAL A 105 2.77 -1.50 0.87
C VAL A 105 2.71 -1.53 2.40
N ALA A 106 3.81 -1.84 3.08
CA ALA A 106 3.89 -1.82 4.54
C ALA A 106 3.64 -0.39 5.09
N THR A 107 4.20 0.62 4.46
CA THR A 107 3.98 2.03 4.81
C THR A 107 2.52 2.42 4.67
N ALA A 108 1.88 2.03 3.54
CA ALA A 108 0.46 2.28 3.31
C ALA A 108 -0.43 1.64 4.38
N LEU A 109 -0.12 0.39 4.72
CA LEU A 109 -0.83 -0.38 5.74
C LEU A 109 -0.75 0.29 7.11
N VAL A 110 0.46 0.59 7.58
CA VAL A 110 0.69 1.21 8.89
C VAL A 110 0.02 2.58 8.96
N ALA A 111 0.19 3.42 7.94
CA ALA A 111 -0.41 4.75 7.90
C ALA A 111 -1.95 4.69 7.90
N GLY A 112 -2.54 3.79 7.12
CA GLY A 112 -3.99 3.61 7.05
C GLY A 112 -4.58 3.07 8.36
N LEU A 113 -3.89 2.15 9.03
CA LEU A 113 -4.29 1.64 10.36
C LEU A 113 -4.23 2.74 11.43
N LEU A 114 -3.15 3.54 11.45
CA LEU A 114 -3.00 4.63 12.41
C LEU A 114 -4.09 5.71 12.22
N ALA A 115 -4.39 6.05 10.96
CA ALA A 115 -5.49 6.96 10.63
C ALA A 115 -6.84 6.42 11.14
N THR A 116 -7.08 5.12 10.97
CA THR A 116 -8.32 4.46 11.40
C THR A 116 -8.45 4.45 12.93
N LYS A 117 -7.38 4.08 13.65
CA LYS A 117 -7.36 4.08 15.13
C LYS A 117 -7.57 5.48 15.72
N ALA A 118 -6.96 6.50 15.12
CA ALA A 118 -7.17 7.89 15.52
C ALA A 118 -8.64 8.32 15.36
N HIS A 119 -9.34 7.74 14.40
CA HIS A 119 -10.76 8.01 14.16
C HIS A 119 -11.69 7.33 15.18
N TYR A 120 -11.45 6.06 15.50
CA TYR A 120 -12.24 5.32 16.51
C TYR A 120 -12.13 5.96 17.91
N ARG A 121 -10.94 6.44 18.29
CA ARG A 121 -10.73 7.13 19.58
C ARG A 121 -11.52 8.43 19.70
N ARG A 122 -11.91 9.08 18.60
CA ARG A 122 -12.79 10.26 18.63
C ARG A 122 -14.27 9.90 18.73
N ALA A 123 -14.71 8.85 18.04
CA ALA A 123 -16.09 8.40 18.11
C ALA A 123 -16.47 7.92 19.52
N ALA A 124 -15.54 7.23 20.21
CA ALA A 124 -15.73 6.77 21.58
C ALA A 124 -15.61 7.86 22.66
N GLY A 125 -15.09 9.05 22.32
CA GLY A 125 -14.95 10.19 23.24
C GLY A 125 -16.02 11.27 23.06
N GLY A 126 -16.92 11.12 22.09
CA GLY A 126 -17.93 12.12 21.70
C GLY A 126 -19.33 11.92 22.30
N THR A 127 -19.51 11.02 23.27
CA THR A 127 -20.79 10.76 23.94
C THR A 127 -20.88 11.41 25.33
N ARG A 128 -20.54 12.69 25.43
CA ARG A 128 -20.88 13.51 26.62
C ARG A 128 -21.46 14.84 26.18
#